data_AF-A0A418HJH4-F1
#
_entry.id   AF-A0A418HJH4-F1
#
_cell.length_a   1.000
_cell.length_b   1.000
_cell.length_c   1.000
_cell.angle_alpha   90.00
_cell.angle_beta   90.00
_cell.angle_gamma   90.00
#
_symmetry.space_group_name_H-M   'P 1'
#
loop_
_entity.id
_entity.type
_entity.pdbx_description
1 polymer ?
#
loop_
_entity_poly.entity_id
_entity_poly.type
_entity_poly.pdbx_seq_one_letter_code
_entity_poly.pdbx_strand_id
1 'polypeptide(L)'
;AKGKWLLFIDSDDYITEHTLTDAVATANKSQDDMVCLPYFRAKNSNRPLSRSAFYSPSTISNLKFEDTKLYNSLNVIGKLIKRD
;
A
#
# COMPACT_ATOMS: atom_id res chain seq x y z
N ALA A 1 0.73 -12.67 -13.39
CA ALA A 1 2.01 -12.09 -12.91
C ALA A 1 2.97 -13.19 -12.45
N LYS A 2 4.29 -13.02 -12.61
CA LYS A 2 5.34 -13.99 -12.22
C LYS A 2 6.34 -13.45 -11.16
N GLY A 3 6.21 -12.19 -10.75
CA GLY A 3 7.07 -11.59 -9.73
C GLY A 3 6.75 -12.09 -8.32
N LYS A 4 7.72 -11.99 -7.40
CA LYS A 4 7.58 -12.37 -5.98
C LYS A 4 6.55 -11.54 -5.21
N TRP A 5 6.25 -10.35 -5.70
CA TRP A 5 5.32 -9.39 -5.10
C TRP A 5 4.28 -8.96 -6.12
N LEU A 6 3.08 -8.65 -5.63
CA LEU A 6 1.98 -8.08 -6.40
C LEU A 6 1.65 -6.68 -5.87
N LEU A 7 1.55 -5.72 -6.78
CA LEU A 7 1.00 -4.40 -6.52
C LEU A 7 -0.13 -4.16 -7.53
N PHE A 8 -1.30 -3.78 -7.02
CA PHE A 8 -2.45 -3.40 -7.84
C PHE A 8 -2.55 -1.87 -7.87
N ILE A 9 -2.59 -1.33 -9.09
CA ILE A 9 -2.70 0.10 -9.36
C ILE A 9 -3.81 0.27 -10.39
N ASP A 10 -4.71 1.22 -10.15
CA ASP A 10 -5.75 1.57 -11.12
C ASP A 10 -5.11 2.24 -12.35
N SER A 11 -5.73 2.11 -13.51
CA SER A 11 -5.18 2.66 -14.75
C SER A 11 -5.08 4.19 -14.78
N ASP A 12 -5.78 4.87 -13.85
CA ASP A 12 -5.78 6.33 -13.69
C ASP A 12 -4.89 6.84 -12.54
N ASP A 13 -4.18 5.94 -11.86
CA ASP A 13 -3.28 6.25 -10.74
C ASP A 13 -1.80 6.09 -11.12
N TYR A 14 -0.92 6.62 -10.27
CA TYR A 14 0.53 6.53 -10.42
C TYR A 14 1.24 6.33 -9.09
N ILE A 15 2.49 5.86 -9.15
CA ILE A 15 3.38 5.69 -8.01
C ILE A 15 4.59 6.63 -8.13
N THR A 16 5.28 6.90 -7.02
CA THR A 16 6.54 7.64 -7.04
C THR A 16 7.70 6.73 -7.42
N GLU A 17 8.80 7.32 -7.90
CA GLU A 17 10.00 6.60 -8.34
C GLU A 17 10.54 5.61 -7.29
N HIS A 18 10.46 5.95 -6.01
CA HIS A 18 11.00 5.14 -4.91
C HIS A 18 10.00 4.18 -4.25
N THR A 19 8.74 4.19 -4.69
CA THR A 19 7.65 3.43 -4.05
C THR A 19 7.98 1.94 -3.86
N LEU A 20 8.50 1.26 -4.89
CA LEU A 20 8.78 -0.18 -4.82
C LEU A 20 10.02 -0.48 -3.98
N THR A 21 11.08 0.32 -4.11
CA THR A 21 12.33 0.13 -3.37
C THR A 21 12.11 0.27 -1.86
N ASP A 22 11.37 1.31 -1.44
CA ASP A 22 11.08 1.57 -0.04
C ASP A 22 10.17 0.49 0.56
N ALA A 23 9.19 0.01 -0.21
CA ALA A 23 8.28 -1.03 0.22
C ALA A 23 8.99 -2.37 0.42
N VAL A 24 9.82 -2.79 -0.53
CA VAL A 24 10.59 -4.04 -0.43
C VAL A 24 11.62 -3.96 0.69
N ALA A 25 12.29 -2.82 0.88
CA ALA A 25 13.20 -2.62 2.00
C ALA A 25 12.48 -2.74 3.35
N THR A 26 11.27 -2.16 3.46
CA THR A 26 10.41 -2.27 4.65
C THR A 26 10.04 -3.72 4.92
N ALA A 27 9.54 -4.43 3.90
CA ALA A 27 9.15 -5.83 4.03
C ALA A 27 10.32 -6.72 4.49
N ASN A 28 11.50 -6.53 3.90
CA ASN A 28 12.69 -7.33 4.24
C ASN A 28 13.15 -7.09 5.69
N LYS A 29 13.01 -5.86 6.21
CA LYS A 29 13.41 -5.51 7.57
C LYS A 29 12.53 -6.19 8.63
N SER A 30 11.23 -6.29 8.37
CA SER A 30 10.25 -6.80 9.35
C SER A 30 9.77 -8.22 9.04
N GLN A 31 10.20 -8.81 7.92
CA GLN A 31 9.67 -10.07 7.38
C GLN A 31 8.15 -10.00 7.13
N ASP A 32 7.65 -8.83 6.71
CA ASP A 32 6.23 -8.64 6.42
C ASP A 32 5.81 -9.37 5.13
N ASP A 33 4.62 -9.96 5.13
CA ASP A 33 4.02 -10.56 3.92
C ASP A 33 3.14 -9.55 3.15
N MET A 34 2.86 -8.38 3.74
CA MET A 34 2.12 -7.29 3.10
C MET A 34 2.64 -5.93 3.56
N VAL A 35 2.86 -5.02 2.62
CA VAL A 35 3.21 -3.61 2.89
C VAL A 35 2.07 -2.71 2.42
N CYS A 36 1.59 -1.85 3.31
CA CYS A 36 0.64 -0.80 2.96
C CYS A 36 1.40 0.44 2.53
N LEU A 37 1.19 0.86 1.28
CA LEU A 37 1.83 2.05 0.72
C LEU A 37 1.07 3.30 1.17
N PRO A 38 1.78 4.41 1.46
CA PRO A 38 1.13 5.67 1.73
C PRO A 38 0.37 6.14 0.50
N TYR A 39 -0.87 6.58 0.71
CA TYR A 39 -1.66 7.23 -0.34
C TYR A 39 -1.34 8.72 -0.40
N PHE A 40 -1.16 9.25 -1.62
CA PHE A 40 -0.98 10.68 -1.85
C PHE A 40 -1.89 11.17 -2.97
N ARG A 41 -2.25 12.45 -2.93
CA ARG A 41 -3.10 13.10 -3.94
C ARG A 41 -2.31 14.22 -4.61
N ALA A 42 -2.42 14.33 -5.93
CA ALA A 42 -1.87 15.46 -6.66
C ALA A 42 -2.42 16.79 -6.11
N LYS A 43 -1.56 17.81 -6.02
CA LYS A 43 -1.84 19.10 -5.35
C LYS A 43 -3.17 19.77 -5.75
N ASN A 44 -3.60 19.57 -7.00
CA ASN A 44 -4.81 20.18 -7.56
C ASN A 44 -5.93 19.17 -7.89
N SER A 45 -5.83 17.93 -7.41
CA SER A 45 -6.87 16.94 -7.68
C SER A 45 -8.07 17.12 -6.75
N ASN A 46 -9.25 17.15 -7.36
CA ASN A 46 -10.55 17.18 -6.68
C ASN A 46 -11.15 15.78 -6.49
N ARG A 47 -10.41 14.71 -6.84
CA ARG A 47 -10.89 13.33 -6.66
C ARG A 47 -11.16 13.09 -5.17
N PRO A 48 -12.35 12.58 -4.79
CA PRO A 48 -12.64 12.22 -3.42
C PRO A 48 -11.66 11.14 -2.94
N LEU A 49 -11.12 11.32 -1.74
CA LEU A 49 -10.33 10.28 -1.10
C LEU A 49 -11.27 9.17 -0.64
N SER A 50 -11.02 7.93 -1.07
CA SER A 50 -11.74 6.80 -0.50
C SER A 50 -11.45 6.74 1.00
N ARG A 51 -12.50 6.65 1.83
CA ARG A 51 -12.38 6.52 3.30
C ARG A 51 -11.57 5.28 3.74
N SER A 52 -11.35 4.34 2.83
CA SER A 52 -10.58 3.12 3.04
C SER A 52 -9.08 3.24 2.75
N ALA A 53 -8.62 4.37 2.17
CA ALA A 53 -7.20 4.63 1.99
C ALA A 53 -6.59 5.03 3.35
N PHE A 54 -5.58 4.29 3.80
CA PHE A 54 -4.80 4.66 4.98
C PHE A 54 -4.00 5.93 4.65
N TYR A 55 -4.51 7.08 5.07
CA TYR A 55 -3.67 8.27 5.20
C TYR A 55 -2.87 8.13 6.48
N SER A 56 -1.58 7.83 6.35
CA SER A 56 -0.63 7.91 7.46
C SER A 56 0.52 8.82 7.06
N PRO A 57 0.88 9.82 7.88
CA PRO A 57 2.06 10.65 7.65
C PRO A 57 3.36 9.89 7.90
N SER A 58 3.30 8.67 8.46
CA SER A 58 4.44 7.82 8.77
C SER A 58 4.18 6.35 8.45
N THR A 59 5.22 5.62 8.05
CA THR A 59 5.16 4.16 7.85
C THR A 59 5.01 3.45 9.20
N ILE A 60 4.03 2.55 9.31
CA ILE A 60 3.78 1.73 10.50
C ILE A 60 4.01 0.26 10.12
N SER A 61 4.83 -0.46 10.89
CA SER A 61 5.14 -1.89 10.69
C SER A 61 4.48 -2.77 11.75
N ASN A 62 4.43 -4.09 11.52
CA ASN A 62 3.91 -5.09 12.47
C ASN A 62 2.43 -4.93 12.86
N LEU A 63 1.61 -4.40 11.96
CA LEU A 63 0.16 -4.36 12.18
C LEU A 63 -0.42 -5.76 12.01
N LYS A 64 -1.17 -6.24 13.00
CA LYS A 64 -2.01 -7.44 12.84
C LYS A 64 -3.15 -7.10 11.90
N PHE A 65 -3.26 -7.82 10.79
CA PHE A 65 -4.20 -7.50 9.71
C PHE A 65 -5.64 -7.37 10.21
N GLU A 66 -6.06 -8.29 11.09
CA GLU A 66 -7.38 -8.39 11.69
C GLU A 66 -7.75 -7.18 12.56
N ASP A 67 -6.75 -6.52 13.15
CA ASP A 67 -6.95 -5.34 14.01
C ASP A 67 -7.01 -4.03 13.21
N THR A 68 -6.79 -4.09 11.91
CA THR A 68 -6.75 -2.89 11.06
C THR A 68 -8.12 -2.61 10.42
N LYS A 69 -8.36 -1.33 10.11
CA LYS A 69 -9.44 -0.95 9.17
C LYS A 69 -9.28 -1.62 7.79
N LEU A 70 -8.14 -2.27 7.49
CA LEU A 70 -7.89 -3.01 6.24
C LEU A 70 -8.66 -4.34 6.20
N TYR A 71 -8.84 -5.03 7.32
CA TYR A 71 -9.69 -6.22 7.38
C TYR A 71 -11.13 -5.90 6.95
N ASN A 72 -11.61 -4.71 7.31
CA ASN A 72 -12.93 -4.21 6.95
C ASN A 72 -12.97 -3.44 5.61
N SER A 73 -11.82 -3.31 4.92
CA SER A 73 -11.66 -2.63 3.64
C SER A 73 -11.32 -3.65 2.57
N LEU A 74 -12.33 -4.02 1.77
CA LEU A 74 -12.20 -4.91 0.62
C LEU A 74 -11.34 -4.32 -0.52
N ASN A 75 -10.78 -3.12 -0.38
CA ASN A 75 -9.97 -2.50 -1.43
C ASN A 75 -8.53 -3.01 -1.38
N VAL A 76 -8.09 -3.65 -2.47
CA VAL A 76 -6.72 -4.17 -2.65
C VAL A 76 -5.72 -3.06 -3.05
N ILE A 77 -6.22 -1.89 -3.46
CA ILE A 77 -5.43 -0.78 -3.98
C ILE A 77 -4.45 -0.26 -2.91
N GLY A 78 -3.18 -0.07 -3.30
CA GLY A 78 -2.13 0.47 -2.42
C GLY A 78 -1.47 -0.56 -1.49
N LYS A 79 -1.66 -1.86 -1.74
CA LYS A 79 -1.01 -2.95 -0.99
C LYS A 79 0.01 -3.66 -1.88
N LEU A 80 1.24 -3.80 -1.39
CA LEU A 80 2.23 -4.71 -1.95
C LEU A 80 2.13 -6.05 -1.21
N ILE A 81 1.76 -7.11 -1.91
CA ILE A 81 1.44 -8.42 -1.33
C ILE A 81 2.48 -9.44 -1.78
N LYS A 82 3.09 -10.15 -0.84
CA LYS A 82 4.02 -11.23 -1.12
C LYS A 82 3.27 -12.44 -1.68
N ARG A 83 3.87 -13.13 -2.63
CA ARG A 83 3.35 -14.39 -3.13
C ARG A 83 4.12 -15.56 -2.52
N ASP A 84 3.38 -16.62 -2.23
CA ASP A 84 3.93 -17.96 -2.01
C ASP A 84 4.65 -18.47 -3.27
#